data_AF-A0A8W8JNF0-F1
#
_entry.id   AF-A0A8W8JNF0-F1
#
_cell.length_a   1.000
_cell.length_b   1.000
_cell.length_c   1.000
_cell.angle_alpha   90.00
_cell.angle_beta   90.00
_cell.angle_gamma   90.00
#
_symmetry.space_group_name_H-M   'P 1'
#
loop_
_entity.id
_entity.type
_entity.pdbx_description
1 polymer ?
#
loop_
_entity_poly.entity_id
_entity_poly.type
_entity_poly.pdbx_seq_one_letter_code
_entity_poly.pdbx_strand_id
1 'polypeptide(L)'
;MDTLRFDRHQLWNVLNTSRTIGSEMGHQLYCLQTLMLNMYETRMNTPADPDDPNVQKQIDSLTKICFDVDNETAQSGNRKSTLYRKLGFQDQSNPGNDFSLNTPPGLLALDNICYFSNKYQESCVKVVLENCTRADEHDCPFIKASIMLTKTLCEILRIGEPPQEEETAYYPMLFSHDKPFEEFFCICIQLLNKTWREMRASMEDFPKVLGVAKEQITRALQNQPPTFDAFRVRLNQLTYAEIIRLWERERKSKEEDQAQAAPIIELRKMITPEMKELIRQQRLNYLIEGSKFPKYTTRGRTKEKYWQWKLTPNLKAFHYGDCAENDNLPLEKLNNKLPVSDIKSFVTGRDCPHIKDKKEKTRMTDTHHMFRRPTDHAFSMTTTSFAIQHVNSDTNDMYCFVAKDEVEFDMWTDGLNVLLGHEMRSTQMYKDLNMLLDMEIRIRLLDAEGIAIPNEPPPIPPEPENYDFAFPEL
;
A
#
# COMPACT_ATOMS: atom_id res chain seq x y z
N MET A 1 17.00 52.91 -12.30
CA MET A 1 17.33 52.16 -11.06
C MET A 1 18.27 51.04 -11.45
N ASP A 2 19.49 51.41 -11.84
CA ASP A 2 20.57 50.50 -12.16
C ASP A 2 21.49 50.44 -10.94
N THR A 3 21.41 49.38 -10.14
CA THR A 3 22.47 48.95 -9.20
C THR A 3 22.02 47.71 -8.43
N LEU A 4 22.39 46.55 -8.99
CA LEU A 4 22.68 45.25 -8.36
C LEU A 4 22.47 44.17 -9.43
N ARG A 5 23.32 44.17 -10.47
CA ARG A 5 23.56 42.95 -11.24
C ARG A 5 24.31 42.00 -10.31
N PHE A 6 23.54 41.25 -9.54
CA PHE A 6 24.06 40.16 -8.72
C PHE A 6 24.62 39.12 -9.68
N ASP A 7 25.94 39.03 -9.75
CA ASP A 7 26.64 38.19 -10.73
C ASP A 7 26.53 36.72 -10.30
N ARG A 8 25.38 36.10 -10.60
CA ARG A 8 25.05 34.70 -10.24
C ARG A 8 26.13 33.73 -10.67
N HIS A 9 26.87 34.06 -11.73
CA HIS A 9 28.00 33.29 -12.22
C HIS A 9 29.17 33.23 -11.22
N GLN A 10 29.40 34.29 -10.44
CA GLN A 10 30.44 34.29 -9.40
C GLN A 10 30.05 33.43 -8.20
N LEU A 11 28.77 33.46 -7.79
CA LEU A 11 28.26 32.59 -6.73
C LEU A 11 28.26 31.12 -7.13
N TRP A 12 27.86 30.80 -8.36
CA TRP A 12 27.96 29.43 -8.88
C TRP A 12 29.41 28.93 -8.88
N ASN A 13 30.37 29.80 -9.22
CA ASN A 13 31.78 29.46 -9.13
C ASN A 13 32.24 29.21 -7.69
N VAL A 14 31.77 29.99 -6.70
CA VAL A 14 32.05 29.78 -5.26
C VAL A 14 31.45 28.47 -4.75
N LEU A 15 30.21 28.15 -5.16
CA LEU A 15 29.54 26.88 -4.84
C LEU A 15 30.30 25.67 -5.38
N ASN A 16 30.92 25.79 -6.56
CA ASN A 16 31.69 24.71 -7.18
C ASN A 16 33.16 24.64 -6.73
N THR A 17 33.72 25.68 -6.12
CA THR A 17 35.13 25.71 -5.68
C THR A 17 35.32 25.36 -4.21
N SER A 18 34.30 25.53 -3.35
CA SER A 18 34.41 25.18 -1.92
C SER A 18 34.12 23.69 -1.69
N ARG A 19 35.09 22.94 -1.16
CA ARG A 19 34.98 21.49 -0.94
C ARG A 19 34.01 21.08 0.18
N THR A 20 33.59 22.01 1.04
CA THR A 20 32.58 21.76 2.10
C THR A 20 31.94 23.09 2.49
N ILE A 21 30.62 23.20 2.33
CA ILE A 21 29.84 24.36 2.78
C ILE A 21 29.43 24.09 4.22
N GLY A 22 29.90 24.91 5.18
CA GLY A 22 29.51 24.81 6.58
C GLY A 22 28.05 25.23 6.81
N SER A 23 27.48 24.87 7.97
CA SER A 23 26.07 25.14 8.30
C SER A 23 25.67 26.62 8.17
N GLU A 24 26.55 27.54 8.60
CA GLU A 24 26.32 28.99 8.50
C GLU A 24 26.21 29.45 7.04
N MET A 25 27.15 29.04 6.17
CA MET A 25 27.08 29.36 4.75
C MET A 25 25.89 28.66 4.07
N GLY A 26 25.55 27.44 4.48
CA GLY A 26 24.37 26.73 4.01
C GLY A 26 23.07 27.49 4.31
N HIS A 27 22.95 28.01 5.54
CA HIS A 27 21.83 28.87 5.93
C HIS A 27 21.77 30.17 5.13
N GLN A 28 22.91 30.84 4.91
CA GLN A 28 22.95 32.06 4.08
C GLN A 28 22.53 31.79 2.63
N LEU A 29 22.92 30.66 2.06
CA LEU A 29 22.51 30.23 0.72
C LEU A 29 21.02 29.91 0.66
N TYR A 30 20.48 29.26 1.69
CA TYR A 30 19.04 29.06 1.84
C TYR A 30 18.28 30.40 1.90
N CYS A 31 18.71 31.33 2.76
CA CYS A 31 18.11 32.66 2.87
C CYS A 31 18.14 33.42 1.52
N LEU A 32 19.29 33.40 0.84
CA LEU A 32 19.43 34.00 -0.49
C LEU A 32 18.49 33.35 -1.51
N GLN A 33 18.39 32.02 -1.53
CA GLN A 33 17.46 31.30 -2.41
C GLN A 33 16.02 31.73 -2.15
N THR A 34 15.59 31.76 -0.89
CA THR A 34 14.22 32.17 -0.50
C THR A 34 13.92 33.59 -0.96
N LEU A 35 14.84 34.54 -0.74
CA LEU A 35 14.68 35.91 -1.22
C LEU A 35 14.63 36.00 -2.75
N MET A 36 15.46 35.23 -3.46
CA MET A 36 15.44 35.16 -4.92
C MET A 36 14.12 34.60 -5.45
N LEU A 37 13.58 33.57 -4.80
CA LEU A 37 12.30 32.96 -5.15
C LEU A 37 11.12 33.90 -4.85
N ASN A 38 11.16 34.65 -3.75
CA ASN A 38 10.10 35.61 -3.39
C ASN A 38 10.00 36.78 -4.38
N MET A 39 11.00 37.01 -5.23
CA MET A 39 10.87 37.94 -6.36
C MET A 39 9.75 37.55 -7.34
N TYR A 40 9.36 36.27 -7.38
CA TYR A 40 8.24 35.79 -8.21
C TYR A 40 6.87 35.99 -7.54
N GLU A 41 6.80 36.29 -6.24
CA GLU A 41 5.56 36.43 -5.48
C GLU A 41 4.64 37.51 -6.07
N THR A 42 5.20 38.66 -6.46
CA THR A 42 4.40 39.73 -7.08
C THR A 42 3.71 39.25 -8.35
N ARG A 43 4.42 38.54 -9.24
CA ARG A 43 3.84 37.99 -10.47
C ARG A 43 2.86 36.86 -10.17
N MET A 44 3.15 36.02 -9.18
CA MET A 44 2.27 34.94 -8.71
C MET A 44 0.90 35.46 -8.25
N ASN A 45 0.87 36.61 -7.58
CA ASN A 45 -0.33 37.20 -7.00
C ASN A 45 -0.97 38.28 -7.91
N THR A 46 -0.42 38.53 -9.10
CA THR A 46 -1.01 39.48 -10.06
C THR A 46 -1.94 38.71 -11.02
N PRO A 47 -3.27 38.94 -10.98
CA PRO A 47 -4.18 38.36 -11.96
C PRO A 47 -3.92 38.93 -13.36
N ALA A 48 -4.13 38.12 -14.39
CA ALA A 48 -4.11 38.63 -15.76
C ALA A 48 -5.31 39.55 -16.00
N ASP A 49 -5.09 40.65 -16.72
CA ASP A 49 -6.16 41.43 -17.31
C ASP A 49 -6.52 40.80 -18.67
N PRO A 50 -7.73 40.24 -18.84
CA PRO A 50 -8.14 39.62 -20.10
C PRO A 50 -8.22 40.61 -21.27
N ASP A 51 -8.39 41.90 -20.97
CA ASP A 51 -8.48 42.97 -21.96
C ASP A 51 -7.11 43.60 -22.28
N ASP A 52 -6.04 43.21 -21.56
CA ASP A 52 -4.67 43.68 -21.84
C ASP A 52 -4.18 43.14 -23.20
N PRO A 53 -3.85 44.02 -24.16
CA PRO A 53 -3.32 43.62 -25.46
C PRO A 53 -2.05 42.76 -25.38
N ASN A 54 -1.22 42.93 -24.34
CA ASN A 54 -0.01 42.14 -24.17
C ASN A 54 -0.32 40.68 -23.78
N VAL A 55 -1.27 40.46 -22.88
CA VAL A 55 -1.74 39.12 -22.50
C VAL A 55 -2.34 38.41 -23.72
N GLN A 56 -3.20 39.10 -24.48
CA GLN A 56 -3.79 38.55 -25.70
C GLN A 56 -2.71 38.20 -26.73
N LYS A 57 -1.71 39.06 -26.93
CA LYS A 57 -0.58 38.82 -27.83
C LYS A 57 0.26 37.61 -27.42
N GLN A 58 0.49 37.42 -26.12
CA GLN A 58 1.21 36.26 -25.60
C GLN A 58 0.46 34.94 -25.87
N ILE A 59 -0.85 34.92 -25.66
CA ILE A 59 -1.72 33.77 -25.93
C ILE A 59 -1.80 33.47 -27.44
N ASP A 60 -1.91 34.51 -28.26
CA ASP A 60 -1.90 34.36 -29.72
C ASP A 60 -0.56 33.81 -30.23
N SER A 61 0.55 34.31 -29.69
CA SER A 61 1.89 33.80 -30.01
C SER A 61 2.05 32.33 -29.62
N LEU A 62 1.56 31.92 -28.45
CA LEU A 62 1.56 30.52 -28.02
C LEU A 62 0.79 29.63 -29.02
N THR A 63 -0.40 30.07 -29.42
CA THR A 63 -1.27 29.34 -30.34
C THR A 63 -0.59 29.16 -31.70
N LYS A 64 0.08 30.21 -32.19
CA LYS A 64 0.87 30.17 -33.42
C LYS A 64 2.01 29.16 -33.32
N ILE A 65 2.79 29.21 -32.22
CA ILE A 65 3.92 28.30 -32.00
C ILE A 65 3.46 26.83 -31.98
N CYS A 66 2.34 26.54 -31.32
CA CYS A 66 1.89 25.15 -31.10
C CYS A 66 1.25 24.49 -32.33
N PHE A 67 0.64 25.27 -33.22
CA PHE A 67 -0.16 24.73 -34.34
C PHE A 67 0.30 25.19 -35.73
N ASP A 68 1.36 26.00 -35.83
CA ASP A 68 1.93 26.50 -37.08
C ASP A 68 0.87 27.16 -38.00
N VAL A 69 0.02 28.00 -37.41
CA VAL A 69 -1.07 28.68 -38.12
C VAL A 69 -0.64 30.10 -38.49
N ASP A 70 -0.67 30.43 -39.78
CA ASP A 70 -0.43 31.79 -40.26
C ASP A 70 -1.55 32.76 -39.85
N ASN A 71 -1.18 34.01 -39.53
CA ASN A 71 -2.08 35.05 -38.99
C ASN A 71 -3.33 35.32 -39.86
N GLU A 72 -3.29 35.04 -41.16
CA GLU A 72 -4.43 35.25 -42.06
C GLU A 72 -5.46 34.12 -42.05
N THR A 73 -5.06 32.89 -41.71
CA THR A 73 -5.97 31.72 -41.69
C THR A 73 -6.62 31.45 -40.32
N ALA A 74 -6.14 32.13 -39.27
CA ALA A 74 -6.63 32.03 -37.89
C ALA A 74 -7.79 33.00 -37.54
N GLN A 75 -8.11 33.98 -38.40
CA GLN A 75 -9.06 35.07 -38.09
C GLN A 75 -10.55 34.68 -38.10
N SER A 76 -10.89 33.46 -38.51
CA SER A 76 -12.26 32.96 -38.31
C SER A 76 -12.46 32.65 -36.82
N GLY A 77 -13.33 33.39 -36.13
CA GLY A 77 -13.57 33.25 -34.68
C GLY A 77 -13.85 31.80 -34.22
N ASN A 78 -14.54 31.01 -35.04
CA ASN A 78 -14.81 29.59 -34.77
C ASN A 78 -13.54 28.72 -34.78
N ARG A 79 -12.55 29.07 -35.61
CA ARG A 79 -11.27 28.35 -35.69
C ARG A 79 -10.40 28.66 -34.48
N LYS A 80 -10.36 29.93 -34.04
CA LYS A 80 -9.60 30.39 -32.88
C LYS A 80 -10.09 29.74 -31.57
N SER A 81 -11.40 29.74 -31.32
CA SER A 81 -12.02 29.04 -30.18
C SER A 81 -11.69 27.53 -30.17
N THR A 82 -11.65 26.89 -31.34
CA THR A 82 -11.28 25.47 -31.45
C THR A 82 -9.82 25.22 -31.08
N LEU A 83 -8.89 26.11 -31.47
CA LEU A 83 -7.47 26.00 -31.07
C LEU A 83 -7.29 26.21 -29.57
N TYR A 84 -8.02 27.15 -28.97
CA TYR A 84 -7.99 27.39 -27.52
C TYR A 84 -8.49 26.19 -26.73
N ARG A 85 -9.58 25.58 -27.19
CA ARG A 85 -10.08 24.31 -26.63
C ARG A 85 -9.04 23.21 -26.70
N LYS A 86 -8.33 23.08 -27.84
CA LYS A 86 -7.25 22.09 -28.00
C LYS A 86 -6.07 22.35 -27.07
N LEU A 87 -5.72 23.61 -26.81
CA LEU A 87 -4.71 23.96 -25.79
C LEU A 87 -5.18 23.66 -24.35
N GLY A 88 -6.47 23.41 -24.14
CA GLY A 88 -7.02 23.12 -22.82
C GLY A 88 -7.36 24.38 -22.01
N PHE A 89 -7.66 25.50 -22.68
CA PHE A 89 -8.31 26.65 -22.03
C PHE A 89 -9.73 26.29 -21.58
N GLN A 90 -10.12 26.74 -20.40
CA GLN A 90 -11.48 26.61 -19.89
C GLN A 90 -12.40 27.65 -20.53
N ASP A 91 -12.01 28.93 -20.51
CA ASP A 91 -12.69 29.98 -21.24
C ASP A 91 -12.15 30.13 -22.66
N GLN A 92 -12.90 29.59 -23.62
CA GLN A 92 -12.54 29.65 -25.05
C GLN A 92 -12.91 30.99 -25.70
N SER A 93 -13.73 31.81 -25.04
CA SER A 93 -14.15 33.12 -25.56
C SER A 93 -13.13 34.17 -25.15
N ASN A 94 -12.66 34.11 -23.91
CA ASN A 94 -11.64 35.00 -23.38
C ASN A 94 -10.58 34.22 -22.55
N PRO A 95 -9.54 33.67 -23.20
CA PRO A 95 -8.55 32.82 -22.53
C PRO A 95 -7.73 33.54 -21.45
N GLY A 96 -7.72 34.88 -21.43
CA GLY A 96 -7.12 35.65 -20.34
C GLY A 96 -7.80 35.41 -18.98
N ASN A 97 -9.10 35.05 -18.98
CA ASN A 97 -9.85 34.75 -17.76
C ASN A 97 -9.28 33.56 -16.99
N ASP A 98 -8.72 32.54 -17.67
CA ASP A 98 -8.11 31.39 -17.00
C ASP A 98 -6.96 31.84 -16.07
N PHE A 99 -6.16 32.81 -16.51
CA PHE A 99 -5.07 33.38 -15.69
C PHE A 99 -5.53 34.45 -14.72
N SER A 100 -6.69 35.08 -14.96
CA SER A 100 -7.29 36.05 -14.04
C SER A 100 -7.92 35.35 -12.83
N LEU A 101 -8.81 34.37 -13.10
CA LEU A 101 -9.58 33.63 -12.11
C LEU A 101 -8.74 32.66 -11.28
N ASN A 102 -7.62 32.18 -11.81
CA ASN A 102 -6.69 31.29 -11.10
C ASN A 102 -5.46 32.06 -10.58
N THR A 103 -5.70 32.96 -9.62
CA THR A 103 -4.64 33.70 -8.91
C THR A 103 -4.65 33.34 -7.43
N PRO A 104 -3.59 32.71 -6.88
CA PRO A 104 -2.33 32.33 -7.54
C PRO A 104 -2.49 31.12 -8.51
N PRO A 105 -1.63 30.99 -9.54
CA PRO A 105 -0.38 31.73 -9.76
C PRO A 105 -0.49 32.90 -10.75
N GLY A 106 -1.69 33.25 -11.23
CA GLY A 106 -1.91 34.46 -12.02
C GLY A 106 -1.00 34.55 -13.25
N LEU A 107 -0.40 35.73 -13.44
CA LEU A 107 0.49 36.02 -14.57
C LEU A 107 1.79 35.20 -14.56
N LEU A 108 2.23 34.64 -13.43
CA LEU A 108 3.42 33.79 -13.39
C LEU A 108 3.25 32.51 -14.23
N ALA A 109 2.05 31.93 -14.27
CA ALA A 109 1.79 30.80 -15.15
C ALA A 109 1.89 31.17 -16.63
N LEU A 110 1.41 32.35 -17.01
CA LEU A 110 1.55 32.84 -18.38
C LEU A 110 3.02 33.06 -18.75
N ASP A 111 3.81 33.65 -17.85
CA ASP A 111 5.25 33.85 -18.04
C ASP A 111 5.98 32.51 -18.25
N ASN A 112 5.65 31.50 -17.45
CA ASN A 112 6.19 30.14 -17.56
C ASN A 112 5.84 29.46 -18.89
N ILE A 113 4.58 29.56 -19.32
CA ILE A 113 4.11 28.98 -20.58
C ILE A 113 4.80 29.66 -21.77
N CYS A 114 4.88 31.00 -21.75
CA CYS A 114 5.59 31.76 -22.77
C CYS A 114 7.09 31.42 -22.78
N TYR A 115 7.71 31.22 -21.62
CA TYR A 115 9.10 30.80 -21.56
C TYR A 115 9.32 29.43 -22.21
N PHE A 116 8.48 28.45 -21.85
CA PHE A 116 8.55 27.10 -22.38
C PHE A 116 8.32 27.05 -23.90
N SER A 117 7.31 27.77 -24.40
CA SER A 117 7.00 27.78 -25.83
C SER A 117 8.06 28.47 -26.68
N ASN A 118 8.68 29.54 -26.18
CA ASN A 118 9.72 30.26 -26.92
C ASN A 118 11.09 29.59 -26.85
N LYS A 119 11.49 29.07 -25.68
CA LYS A 119 12.83 28.48 -25.51
C LYS A 119 12.90 27.01 -25.90
N TYR A 120 11.85 26.24 -25.60
CA TYR A 120 11.78 24.80 -25.82
C TYR A 120 10.63 24.44 -26.77
N GLN A 121 10.54 25.16 -27.90
CA GLN A 121 9.47 25.06 -28.87
C GLN A 121 9.12 23.62 -29.27
N GLU A 122 10.10 22.81 -29.65
CA GLU A 122 9.86 21.41 -30.04
C GLU A 122 9.23 20.57 -28.91
N SER A 123 9.68 20.79 -27.67
CA SER A 123 9.14 20.09 -26.50
C SER A 123 7.72 20.57 -26.18
N CYS A 124 7.45 21.87 -26.32
CA CYS A 124 6.12 22.45 -26.14
C CYS A 124 5.13 21.91 -27.16
N VAL A 125 5.48 21.97 -28.46
CA VAL A 125 4.67 21.42 -29.55
C VAL A 125 4.41 19.93 -29.32
N LYS A 126 5.43 19.16 -28.93
CA LYS A 126 5.27 17.74 -28.61
C LYS A 126 4.26 17.51 -27.50
N VAL A 127 4.37 18.22 -26.37
CA VAL A 127 3.42 18.09 -25.25
C VAL A 127 2.00 18.45 -25.67
N VAL A 128 1.82 19.51 -26.45
CA VAL A 128 0.48 19.94 -26.90
C VAL A 128 -0.11 18.93 -27.89
N LEU A 129 0.62 18.56 -28.94
CA LEU A 129 0.10 17.71 -30.01
C LEU A 129 -0.15 16.26 -29.57
N GLU A 130 0.65 15.73 -28.64
CA GLU A 130 0.42 14.42 -28.02
C GLU A 130 -0.92 14.33 -27.27
N ASN A 131 -1.46 15.47 -26.83
CA ASN A 131 -2.72 15.59 -26.08
C ASN A 131 -3.87 16.21 -26.90
N CYS A 132 -3.69 16.49 -28.19
CA CYS A 132 -4.70 17.09 -29.06
C CYS A 132 -5.21 16.15 -30.17
N THR A 133 -4.53 15.02 -30.36
CA THR A 133 -4.74 14.12 -31.50
C THR A 133 -5.50 12.85 -31.13
N ARG A 134 -5.73 12.60 -29.84
CA ARG A 134 -6.50 11.46 -29.35
C ARG A 134 -7.93 11.96 -29.18
N ALA A 135 -8.87 11.49 -30.00
CA ALA A 135 -10.29 11.86 -29.85
C ALA A 135 -10.91 11.10 -28.65
N ASP A 136 -10.24 11.10 -27.51
CA ASP A 136 -10.46 10.19 -26.38
C ASP A 136 -10.53 10.98 -25.06
N GLU A 137 -11.13 10.40 -24.01
CA GLU A 137 -11.34 11.02 -22.70
C GLU A 137 -10.04 11.26 -21.90
N HIS A 138 -8.88 10.96 -22.51
CA HIS A 138 -7.55 10.91 -21.92
C HIS A 138 -6.65 12.10 -22.30
N ASP A 139 -7.20 13.14 -22.93
CA ASP A 139 -6.43 14.33 -23.29
C ASP A 139 -6.06 15.16 -22.05
N CYS A 140 -4.76 15.44 -21.87
CA CYS A 140 -4.30 16.33 -20.80
C CYS A 140 -4.44 17.80 -21.23
N PRO A 141 -5.23 18.63 -20.52
CA PRO A 141 -5.43 20.03 -20.88
C PRO A 141 -4.17 20.85 -20.55
N PHE A 142 -3.36 21.16 -21.56
CA PHE A 142 -2.04 21.76 -21.39
C PHE A 142 -2.05 23.07 -20.57
N ILE A 143 -2.99 23.98 -20.83
CA ILE A 143 -3.08 25.26 -20.10
C ILE A 143 -3.48 25.04 -18.64
N LYS A 144 -4.60 24.32 -18.39
CA LYS A 144 -5.03 23.98 -17.02
C LYS A 144 -3.92 23.25 -16.24
N ALA A 145 -3.24 22.30 -16.88
CA ALA A 145 -2.09 21.59 -16.32
C ALA A 145 -0.95 22.54 -15.95
N SER A 146 -0.62 23.48 -16.82
CA SER A 146 0.45 24.47 -16.61
C SER A 146 0.15 25.45 -15.47
N ILE A 147 -1.10 25.93 -15.36
CA ILE A 147 -1.53 26.81 -14.27
C ILE A 147 -1.43 26.07 -12.93
N MET A 148 -2.03 24.88 -12.85
CA MET A 148 -2.04 24.08 -11.61
C MET A 148 -0.65 23.60 -11.21
N LEU A 149 0.19 23.24 -12.18
CA LEU A 149 1.59 22.91 -11.94
C LEU A 149 2.34 24.12 -11.39
N THR A 150 2.21 25.29 -12.02
CA THR A 150 2.90 26.51 -11.54
C THR A 150 2.55 26.80 -10.08
N LYS A 151 1.27 26.73 -9.71
CA LYS A 151 0.84 26.84 -8.31
C LYS A 151 1.52 25.81 -7.41
N THR A 152 1.53 24.55 -7.83
CA THR A 152 2.17 23.45 -7.09
C THR A 152 3.67 23.69 -6.90
N LEU A 153 4.37 24.21 -7.92
CA LEU A 153 5.79 24.54 -7.81
C LEU A 153 6.03 25.70 -6.85
N CYS A 154 5.15 26.71 -6.82
CA CYS A 154 5.21 27.79 -5.82
C CYS A 154 5.06 27.24 -4.40
N GLU A 155 4.14 26.29 -4.18
CA GLU A 155 3.95 25.63 -2.88
C GLU A 155 5.18 24.80 -2.47
N ILE A 156 5.74 24.00 -3.40
CA ILE A 156 6.95 23.18 -3.13
C ILE A 156 8.14 24.06 -2.76
N LEU A 157 8.29 25.20 -3.44
CA LEU A 157 9.40 26.14 -3.23
C LEU A 157 9.10 27.22 -2.19
N ARG A 158 7.92 27.21 -1.56
CA ARG A 158 7.47 28.16 -0.53
C ARG A 158 7.61 29.63 -0.95
N ILE A 159 7.22 29.94 -2.18
CA ILE A 159 7.28 31.31 -2.71
C ILE A 159 6.31 32.22 -1.94
N GLY A 160 6.83 33.31 -1.38
CA GLY A 160 6.11 34.27 -0.54
C GLY A 160 6.31 34.05 0.96
N GLU A 161 6.95 32.95 1.37
CA GLU A 161 7.27 32.71 2.79
C GLU A 161 8.63 33.34 3.17
N PRO A 162 8.77 33.90 4.38
CA PRO A 162 10.05 34.36 4.88
C PRO A 162 11.00 33.17 5.16
N PRO A 163 12.33 33.37 5.10
CA PRO A 163 13.28 32.31 5.42
C PRO A 163 13.14 31.85 6.89
N GLN A 164 13.25 30.54 7.11
CA GLN A 164 13.24 29.92 8.43
C GLN A 164 14.64 29.97 9.08
N GLU A 165 14.70 30.21 10.40
CA GLU A 165 15.95 30.49 11.13
C GLU A 165 16.95 29.31 11.16
N GLU A 166 16.47 28.07 11.20
CA GLU A 166 17.32 26.87 11.34
C GLU A 166 17.51 26.08 10.03
N GLU A 167 16.89 26.51 8.93
CA GLU A 167 16.94 25.79 7.68
C GLU A 167 18.27 26.02 6.96
N THR A 168 18.85 24.94 6.44
CA THR A 168 20.15 24.95 5.74
C THR A 168 20.07 24.29 4.37
N ALA A 169 18.96 23.62 4.06
CA ALA A 169 18.75 22.96 2.79
C ALA A 169 18.43 23.99 1.69
N TYR A 170 19.23 23.99 0.63
CA TYR A 170 18.99 24.77 -0.57
C TYR A 170 19.19 23.88 -1.81
N TYR A 171 18.79 24.39 -2.98
CA TYR A 171 18.82 23.69 -4.26
C TYR A 171 19.85 24.36 -5.19
N PRO A 172 21.09 23.82 -5.30
CA PRO A 172 22.15 24.45 -6.08
C PRO A 172 21.77 24.73 -7.54
N MET A 173 20.94 23.87 -8.16
CA MET A 173 20.45 24.07 -9.52
C MET A 173 19.72 25.41 -9.74
N LEU A 174 19.14 26.01 -8.70
CA LEU A 174 18.43 27.30 -8.84
C LEU A 174 19.41 28.49 -8.98
N PHE A 175 20.69 28.30 -8.65
CA PHE A 175 21.72 29.30 -8.84
C PHE A 175 22.43 29.20 -10.19
N SER A 176 22.22 28.11 -10.95
CA SER A 176 22.93 27.86 -12.20
C SER A 176 22.29 28.51 -13.44
N HIS A 177 21.22 29.29 -13.29
CA HIS A 177 20.48 29.86 -14.41
C HIS A 177 19.87 31.23 -14.07
N ASP A 178 19.70 32.09 -15.09
CA ASP A 178 19.12 33.44 -14.94
C ASP A 178 17.61 33.40 -14.64
N LYS A 179 16.94 32.38 -15.15
CA LYS A 179 15.51 32.11 -14.99
C LYS A 179 15.27 30.72 -14.43
N PRO A 180 15.63 30.48 -13.16
CA PRO A 180 15.68 29.13 -12.61
C PRO A 180 14.28 28.55 -12.39
N PHE A 181 13.30 29.38 -12.02
CA PHE A 181 11.92 28.92 -11.84
C PHE A 181 11.29 28.49 -13.17
N GLU A 182 11.53 29.25 -14.25
CA GLU A 182 11.02 28.89 -15.56
C GLU A 182 11.67 27.61 -16.12
N GLU A 183 12.97 27.38 -15.91
CA GLU A 183 13.64 26.12 -16.24
C GLU A 183 13.07 24.93 -15.46
N PHE A 184 12.87 25.13 -14.15
CA PHE A 184 12.24 24.15 -13.29
C PHE A 184 10.83 23.78 -13.77
N PHE A 185 10.03 24.76 -14.16
CA PHE A 185 8.72 24.55 -14.77
C PHE A 185 8.79 23.73 -16.06
N CYS A 186 9.73 24.05 -16.96
CA CYS A 186 9.88 23.36 -18.24
C CYS A 186 10.17 21.86 -18.08
N ILE A 187 10.92 21.48 -17.04
CA ILE A 187 11.19 20.07 -16.70
C ILE A 187 9.94 19.43 -16.10
N CYS A 188 9.28 20.12 -15.17
CA CYS A 188 8.12 19.59 -14.45
C CYS A 188 6.88 19.42 -15.35
N ILE A 189 6.66 20.27 -16.36
CA ILE A 189 5.51 20.13 -17.27
C ILE A 189 5.67 18.91 -18.19
N GLN A 190 6.90 18.59 -18.60
CA GLN A 190 7.20 17.36 -19.33
C GLN A 190 7.01 16.12 -18.45
N LEU A 191 7.41 16.18 -17.17
CA LEU A 191 7.13 15.13 -16.19
C LEU A 191 5.63 14.93 -16.01
N LEU A 192 4.86 15.99 -15.79
CA LEU A 192 3.42 15.92 -15.59
C LEU A 192 2.73 15.23 -16.77
N ASN A 193 3.11 15.58 -18.00
CA ASN A 193 2.60 14.92 -19.21
C ASN A 193 3.02 13.44 -19.30
N LYS A 194 4.23 13.09 -18.86
CA LYS A 194 4.68 11.69 -18.78
C LYS A 194 3.83 10.91 -17.76
N THR A 195 3.67 11.43 -16.55
CA THR A 195 2.91 10.81 -15.45
C THR A 195 1.43 10.64 -15.83
N TRP A 196 0.82 11.65 -16.46
CA TRP A 196 -0.53 11.56 -17.01
C TRP A 196 -0.72 10.33 -17.92
N ARG A 197 0.23 10.11 -18.84
CA ARG A 197 0.20 8.96 -19.75
C ARG A 197 0.46 7.63 -19.05
N GLU A 198 1.41 7.59 -18.12
CA GLU A 198 1.70 6.39 -17.33
C GLU A 198 0.48 5.94 -16.52
N MET A 199 -0.31 6.89 -16.01
CA MET A 199 -1.55 6.64 -15.28
C MET A 199 -2.75 6.33 -16.16
N ARG A 200 -2.65 6.54 -17.49
CA ARG A 200 -3.80 6.50 -18.43
C ARG A 200 -4.98 7.34 -17.91
N ALA A 201 -4.66 8.52 -17.38
CA ALA A 201 -5.59 9.35 -16.65
C ALA A 201 -6.68 9.96 -17.55
N SER A 202 -7.85 10.21 -16.98
CA SER A 202 -8.86 11.10 -17.54
C SER A 202 -8.90 12.42 -16.76
N MET A 203 -9.78 13.33 -17.16
CA MET A 203 -10.00 14.60 -16.46
C MET A 203 -10.41 14.44 -14.99
N GLU A 204 -11.06 13.34 -14.62
CA GLU A 204 -11.44 13.05 -13.23
C GLU A 204 -10.23 12.69 -12.35
N ASP A 205 -9.20 12.10 -12.93
CA ASP A 205 -7.97 11.73 -12.24
C ASP A 205 -6.97 12.90 -12.13
N PHE A 206 -7.26 14.05 -12.74
CA PHE A 206 -6.35 15.18 -12.77
C PHE A 206 -5.78 15.58 -11.39
N PRO A 207 -6.58 15.67 -10.31
CA PRO A 207 -6.02 15.96 -8.97
C PRO A 207 -5.04 14.88 -8.48
N LYS A 208 -5.31 13.60 -8.78
CA LYS A 208 -4.42 12.49 -8.40
C LYS A 208 -3.11 12.54 -9.18
N VAL A 209 -3.17 12.80 -10.50
CA VAL A 209 -1.97 12.94 -11.34
C VAL A 209 -1.08 14.07 -10.83
N LEU A 210 -1.69 15.22 -10.49
CA LEU A 210 -0.97 16.34 -9.92
C LEU A 210 -0.33 15.99 -8.56
N GLY A 211 -1.04 15.22 -7.72
CA GLY A 211 -0.50 14.70 -6.46
C GLY A 211 0.71 13.77 -6.65
N VAL A 212 0.65 12.84 -7.61
CA VAL A 212 1.78 11.97 -7.97
C VAL A 212 2.95 12.80 -8.50
N ALA A 213 2.70 13.78 -9.37
CA ALA A 213 3.74 14.67 -9.88
C ALA A 213 4.39 15.49 -8.76
N LYS A 214 3.61 16.02 -7.81
CA LYS A 214 4.10 16.73 -6.62
C LYS A 214 5.02 15.82 -5.79
N GLU A 215 4.64 14.56 -5.60
CA GLU A 215 5.46 13.57 -4.89
C GLU A 215 6.77 13.27 -5.64
N GLN A 216 6.71 13.05 -6.96
CA GLN A 216 7.90 12.84 -7.79
C GLN A 216 8.89 14.00 -7.69
N ILE A 217 8.39 15.24 -7.76
CA ILE A 217 9.20 16.46 -7.65
C ILE A 217 9.80 16.58 -6.26
N THR A 218 8.99 16.43 -5.21
CA THR A 218 9.45 16.56 -3.82
C THR A 218 10.53 15.53 -3.48
N ARG A 219 10.34 14.26 -3.88
CA ARG A 219 11.36 13.21 -3.71
C ARG A 219 12.62 13.44 -4.53
N ALA A 220 12.51 14.03 -5.72
CA ALA A 220 13.69 14.39 -6.51
C ALA A 220 14.48 15.54 -5.87
N LEU A 221 13.81 16.48 -5.21
CA LEU A 221 14.41 17.60 -4.50
C LEU A 221 15.09 17.20 -3.18
N GLN A 222 14.63 16.15 -2.50
CA GLN A 222 15.26 15.63 -1.27
C GLN A 222 16.77 15.35 -1.42
N ASN A 223 17.23 15.04 -2.64
CA ASN A 223 18.63 14.77 -2.93
C ASN A 223 19.45 16.04 -3.29
N GLN A 224 18.86 17.24 -3.19
CA GLN A 224 19.50 18.52 -3.51
C GLN A 224 20.28 18.49 -4.84
N PRO A 225 19.59 18.27 -5.98
CA PRO A 225 20.25 18.07 -7.26
C PRO A 225 21.15 19.28 -7.62
N PRO A 226 22.41 19.04 -8.02
CA PRO A 226 23.37 20.12 -8.26
C PRO A 226 23.07 20.89 -9.55
N THR A 227 22.40 20.26 -10.52
CA THR A 227 22.04 20.85 -11.82
C THR A 227 20.64 20.42 -12.26
N PHE A 228 20.04 21.19 -13.17
CA PHE A 228 18.76 20.84 -13.80
C PHE A 228 18.81 19.51 -14.55
N ASP A 229 19.95 19.14 -15.15
CA ASP A 229 20.11 17.83 -15.79
C ASP A 229 20.10 16.69 -14.78
N ALA A 230 20.78 16.84 -13.64
CA ALA A 230 20.75 15.85 -12.57
C ALA A 230 19.33 15.67 -12.00
N PHE A 231 18.60 16.78 -11.83
CA PHE A 231 17.19 16.76 -11.45
C PHE A 231 16.33 16.02 -12.48
N ARG A 232 16.50 16.30 -13.78
CA ARG A 232 15.78 15.64 -14.87
C ARG A 232 16.06 14.13 -14.92
N VAL A 233 17.32 13.71 -14.74
CA VAL A 233 17.69 12.29 -14.69
C VAL A 233 17.03 11.60 -13.49
N ARG A 234 17.03 12.24 -12.31
CA ARG A 234 16.39 11.71 -11.12
C ARG A 234 14.88 11.55 -11.30
N LEU A 235 14.20 12.57 -11.85
CA LEU A 235 12.77 12.51 -12.16
C LEU A 235 12.43 11.37 -13.13
N ASN A 236 13.29 11.11 -14.11
CA ASN A 236 13.06 10.03 -15.07
C ASN A 236 13.07 8.63 -14.42
N GLN A 237 13.76 8.45 -13.29
CA GLN A 237 13.78 7.22 -12.52
C GLN A 237 12.54 7.06 -11.63
N LEU A 238 11.93 8.17 -11.20
CA LEU A 238 10.73 8.20 -10.37
C LEU A 238 9.47 8.09 -11.24
N THR A 239 9.32 6.98 -11.97
CA THR A 239 8.09 6.71 -12.74
C THR A 239 6.90 6.48 -11.81
N TYR A 240 5.68 6.55 -12.34
CA TYR A 240 4.47 6.24 -11.58
C TYR A 240 4.55 4.86 -10.90
N ALA A 241 5.06 3.85 -11.62
CA ALA A 241 5.25 2.50 -11.08
C ALA A 241 6.25 2.48 -9.91
N GLU A 242 7.31 3.29 -9.97
CA GLU A 242 8.27 3.39 -8.87
C GLU A 242 7.67 4.12 -7.66
N ILE A 243 6.87 5.17 -7.87
CA ILE A 243 6.15 5.85 -6.78
C ILE A 243 5.22 4.88 -6.04
N ILE A 244 4.44 4.06 -6.76
CA ILE A 244 3.59 3.04 -6.14
C ILE A 244 4.43 2.07 -5.30
N ARG A 245 5.56 1.58 -5.82
CA ARG A 245 6.45 0.67 -5.09
C ARG A 245 7.04 1.30 -3.82
N LEU A 246 7.38 2.59 -3.89
CA LEU A 246 7.89 3.33 -2.73
C LEU A 246 6.81 3.47 -1.65
N TRP A 247 5.58 3.83 -2.03
CA TRP A 247 4.46 3.90 -1.08
C TRP A 247 4.13 2.54 -0.47
N GLU A 248 4.14 1.46 -1.25
CA GLU A 248 3.91 0.12 -0.73
C GLU A 248 4.98 -0.31 0.27
N ARG A 249 6.25 0.00 -0.02
CA ARG A 249 7.39 -0.24 0.89
C ARG A 249 7.26 0.56 2.17
N GLU A 250 6.92 1.84 2.08
CA GLU A 250 6.74 2.73 3.23
C GLU A 250 5.56 2.29 4.10
N ARG A 251 4.44 1.91 3.48
CA ARG A 251 3.29 1.37 4.20
C ARG A 251 3.67 0.08 4.94
N LYS A 252 4.35 -0.85 4.26
CA LYS A 252 4.78 -2.11 4.88
C LYS A 252 5.77 -1.88 6.03
N SER A 253 6.73 -0.98 5.87
CA SER A 253 7.66 -0.61 6.95
C SER A 253 6.92 -0.02 8.15
N LYS A 254 5.97 0.90 7.92
CA LYS A 254 5.16 1.48 8.99
C LYS A 254 4.29 0.44 9.69
N GLU A 255 3.68 -0.48 8.95
CA GLU A 255 2.92 -1.60 9.53
C GLU A 255 3.82 -2.52 10.38
N GLU A 256 5.04 -2.81 9.92
CA GLU A 256 6.04 -3.58 10.69
C GLU A 256 6.46 -2.85 11.97
N ASP A 257 6.75 -1.56 11.89
CA ASP A 257 7.13 -0.73 13.05
C ASP A 257 5.98 -0.63 14.06
N GLN A 258 4.75 -0.40 13.57
CA GLN A 258 3.55 -0.37 14.40
C GLN A 258 3.29 -1.72 15.07
N ALA A 259 3.43 -2.83 14.35
CA ALA A 259 3.24 -4.16 14.93
C ALA A 259 4.20 -4.46 16.11
N GLN A 260 5.37 -3.80 16.14
CA GLN A 260 6.34 -3.90 17.25
C GLN A 260 6.14 -2.87 18.36
N ALA A 261 5.20 -1.93 18.22
CA ALA A 261 4.92 -0.94 19.24
C ALA A 261 4.39 -1.62 20.52
N ALA A 262 4.91 -1.21 21.68
CA ALA A 262 4.54 -1.79 22.98
C ALA A 262 3.02 -1.83 23.23
N PRO A 263 2.24 -0.76 22.93
CA PRO A 263 0.78 -0.79 23.09
C PRO A 263 0.09 -1.85 22.22
N ILE A 264 0.60 -2.09 21.00
CA ILE A 264 0.04 -3.08 20.08
C ILE A 264 0.37 -4.50 20.55
N ILE A 265 1.57 -4.73 21.09
CA ILE A 265 1.95 -6.01 21.70
C ILE A 265 1.08 -6.31 22.93
N GLU A 266 0.81 -5.31 23.76
CA GLU A 266 -0.09 -5.44 24.92
C GLU A 266 -1.52 -5.74 24.48
N LEU A 267 -2.05 -4.99 23.52
CA LEU A 267 -3.37 -5.22 22.93
C LEU A 267 -3.48 -6.65 22.36
N ARG A 268 -2.45 -7.11 21.66
CA ARG A 268 -2.38 -8.49 21.13
C ARG A 268 -2.49 -9.53 22.23
N LYS A 269 -1.82 -9.32 23.37
CA LYS A 269 -1.93 -10.22 24.54
C LYS A 269 -3.33 -10.19 25.16
N MET A 270 -3.97 -9.02 25.25
CA MET A 270 -5.32 -8.88 25.80
C MET A 270 -6.39 -9.60 24.95
N ILE A 271 -6.24 -9.55 23.62
CA ILE A 271 -7.22 -10.12 22.67
C ILE A 271 -6.99 -11.62 22.42
N THR A 272 -5.76 -12.12 22.62
CA THR A 272 -5.39 -13.53 22.38
C THR A 272 -6.34 -14.56 23.02
N PRO A 273 -6.78 -14.42 24.28
CA PRO A 273 -7.71 -15.38 24.91
C PRO A 273 -9.05 -15.49 24.16
N GLU A 274 -9.61 -14.36 23.73
CA GLU A 274 -10.87 -14.31 22.99
C GLU A 274 -10.73 -14.98 21.62
N MET A 275 -9.64 -14.70 20.89
CA MET A 275 -9.37 -15.34 19.60
C MET A 275 -9.14 -16.85 19.73
N LYS A 276 -8.46 -17.29 20.80
CA LYS A 276 -8.33 -18.73 21.10
C LYS A 276 -9.67 -19.38 21.40
N GLU A 277 -10.58 -18.67 22.07
CA GLU A 277 -11.94 -19.16 22.33
C GLU A 277 -12.77 -19.30 21.05
N LEU A 278 -12.66 -18.35 20.12
CA LEU A 278 -13.30 -18.46 18.80
C LEU A 278 -12.78 -19.67 18.02
N ILE A 279 -11.46 -19.89 18.02
CA ILE A 279 -10.86 -21.09 17.40
C ILE A 279 -11.37 -22.34 18.09
N ARG A 280 -11.43 -22.35 19.43
CA ARG A 280 -11.95 -23.48 20.22
C ARG A 280 -13.38 -23.84 19.79
N GLN A 281 -14.26 -22.86 19.64
CA GLN A 281 -15.63 -23.07 19.18
C GLN A 281 -15.67 -23.61 17.74
N GLN A 282 -14.83 -23.06 16.85
CA GLN A 282 -14.73 -23.52 15.48
C GLN A 282 -14.28 -24.99 15.38
N ARG A 283 -13.29 -25.41 16.20
CA ARG A 283 -12.84 -26.82 16.26
C ARG A 283 -13.96 -27.75 16.72
N LEU A 284 -14.73 -27.35 17.73
CA LEU A 284 -15.87 -28.13 18.21
C LEU A 284 -16.98 -28.22 17.15
N ASN A 285 -17.28 -27.12 16.46
CA ASN A 285 -18.24 -27.11 15.35
C ASN A 285 -17.81 -28.02 14.20
N TYR A 286 -16.51 -28.06 13.89
CA TYR A 286 -15.97 -28.97 12.89
C TYR A 286 -16.16 -30.44 13.28
N LEU A 287 -15.97 -30.79 14.57
CA LEU A 287 -16.26 -32.13 15.06
C LEU A 287 -17.76 -32.47 15.00
N ILE A 288 -18.64 -31.49 15.22
CA ILE A 288 -20.10 -31.65 15.11
C ILE A 288 -20.52 -31.94 13.67
N GLU A 289 -19.99 -31.17 12.70
CA GLU A 289 -20.18 -31.45 11.27
C GLU A 289 -19.64 -32.84 10.92
N GLY A 290 -18.47 -33.15 11.47
CA GLY A 290 -17.79 -34.44 11.44
C GLY A 290 -17.12 -34.76 10.11
N SER A 291 -16.42 -35.88 10.08
CA SER A 291 -15.54 -36.24 8.97
C SER A 291 -15.59 -37.72 8.65
N LYS A 292 -15.17 -38.03 7.42
CA LYS A 292 -15.12 -39.39 6.89
C LYS A 292 -13.67 -39.83 6.85
N PHE A 293 -13.42 -41.03 7.37
CA PHE A 293 -12.08 -41.60 7.41
C PHE A 293 -12.09 -42.97 6.72
N PRO A 294 -10.99 -43.40 6.10
CA PRO A 294 -10.85 -44.79 5.71
C PRO A 294 -10.85 -45.68 6.97
N LYS A 295 -11.53 -46.82 6.93
CA LYS A 295 -11.64 -47.70 8.09
C LYS A 295 -10.37 -48.53 8.28
N TYR A 296 -9.63 -48.25 9.35
CA TYR A 296 -8.47 -49.04 9.77
C TYR A 296 -8.82 -49.91 10.99
N THR A 297 -8.32 -51.14 10.96
CA THR A 297 -8.29 -52.03 12.13
C THR A 297 -6.83 -52.19 12.58
N THR A 298 -6.61 -52.78 13.76
CA THR A 298 -5.28 -53.22 14.20
C THR A 298 -4.60 -54.12 13.17
N ARG A 299 -5.37 -54.88 12.38
CA ARG A 299 -4.86 -55.76 11.32
C ARG A 299 -4.61 -55.06 9.96
N GLY A 300 -4.93 -53.77 9.84
CA GLY A 300 -4.71 -52.96 8.64
C GLY A 300 -5.97 -52.32 8.05
N ARG A 301 -5.81 -51.67 6.88
CA ARG A 301 -6.89 -50.99 6.16
C ARG A 301 -7.93 -51.99 5.64
N THR A 302 -9.20 -51.71 5.87
CA THR A 302 -10.29 -52.47 5.25
C THR A 302 -10.56 -51.89 3.86
N LYS A 303 -10.51 -52.72 2.81
CA LYS A 303 -10.72 -52.27 1.43
C LYS A 303 -12.10 -51.63 1.25
N GLU A 304 -12.13 -50.46 0.61
CA GLU A 304 -13.34 -49.74 0.17
C GLU A 304 -14.39 -49.45 1.25
N LYS A 305 -13.96 -49.46 2.53
CA LYS A 305 -14.83 -49.09 3.65
C LYS A 305 -14.38 -47.76 4.24
N TYR A 306 -15.29 -46.81 4.28
CA TYR A 306 -15.18 -45.59 5.05
C TYR A 306 -16.07 -45.69 6.28
N TRP A 307 -15.75 -44.87 7.27
CA TRP A 307 -16.63 -44.63 8.40
C TRP A 307 -16.70 -43.14 8.67
N GLN A 308 -17.89 -42.68 9.05
CA GLN A 308 -18.12 -41.28 9.38
C GLN A 308 -18.25 -41.13 10.88
N TRP A 309 -17.65 -40.09 11.42
CA TRP A 309 -17.69 -39.75 12.84
C TRP A 309 -18.20 -38.32 13.00
N LYS A 310 -19.20 -38.14 13.87
CA LYS A 310 -19.79 -36.83 14.20
C LYS A 310 -19.95 -36.68 15.70
N LEU A 311 -19.60 -35.53 16.23
CA LEU A 311 -19.86 -35.17 17.62
C LEU A 311 -21.31 -34.72 17.78
N THR A 312 -21.96 -35.12 18.87
CA THR A 312 -23.30 -34.61 19.19
C THR A 312 -23.23 -33.11 19.51
N PRO A 313 -24.25 -32.29 19.14
CA PRO A 313 -24.24 -30.85 19.41
C PRO A 313 -24.08 -30.45 20.89
N ASN A 314 -24.39 -31.35 21.82
CA ASN A 314 -24.18 -31.15 23.26
C ASN A 314 -22.75 -31.50 23.74
N LEU A 315 -21.86 -31.89 22.83
CA LEU A 315 -20.46 -32.24 23.05
C LEU A 315 -20.23 -33.48 23.94
N LYS A 316 -21.24 -34.34 24.11
CA LYS A 316 -21.18 -35.47 25.05
C LYS A 316 -20.82 -36.82 24.45
N ALA A 317 -20.99 -37.03 23.14
CA ALA A 317 -20.70 -38.31 22.50
C ALA A 317 -20.37 -38.17 21.02
N PHE A 318 -19.51 -39.04 20.51
CA PHE A 318 -19.37 -39.27 19.08
C PHE A 318 -20.34 -40.35 18.61
N HIS A 319 -21.02 -40.09 17.51
CA HIS A 319 -21.76 -41.09 16.76
C HIS A 319 -20.95 -41.49 15.53
N TYR A 320 -20.93 -42.79 15.22
CA TYR A 320 -20.20 -43.30 14.07
C TYR A 320 -20.86 -44.48 13.37
N GLY A 321 -20.53 -44.66 12.10
CA GLY A 321 -21.13 -45.68 11.24
C GLY A 321 -20.34 -45.88 9.96
N ASP A 322 -20.48 -47.06 9.36
CA ASP A 322 -19.86 -47.39 8.08
C ASP A 322 -20.60 -46.66 6.95
N CYS A 323 -19.86 -46.12 5.98
CA CYS A 323 -20.40 -45.38 4.84
C CYS A 323 -19.60 -45.67 3.57
N ALA A 324 -20.22 -45.49 2.40
CA ALA A 324 -19.47 -45.45 1.14
C ALA A 324 -18.68 -44.14 1.02
N GLU A 325 -17.73 -44.08 0.08
CA GLU A 325 -16.89 -42.91 -0.15
C GLU A 325 -17.71 -41.64 -0.48
N ASN A 326 -18.80 -41.80 -1.24
CA ASN A 326 -19.66 -40.71 -1.69
C ASN A 326 -20.84 -40.40 -0.74
N ASP A 327 -21.05 -41.20 0.31
CA ASP A 327 -22.16 -40.98 1.24
C ASP A 327 -21.84 -39.84 2.21
N ASN A 328 -22.86 -39.09 2.63
CA ASN A 328 -22.80 -38.20 3.78
C ASN A 328 -23.98 -38.52 4.69
N LEU A 329 -23.73 -39.26 5.77
CA LEU A 329 -24.76 -39.74 6.67
C LEU A 329 -25.09 -38.66 7.72
N PRO A 330 -26.38 -38.33 7.94
CA PRO A 330 -26.79 -37.47 9.05
C PRO A 330 -26.61 -38.22 10.39
N LEU A 331 -26.59 -37.47 11.49
CA LEU A 331 -26.26 -37.97 12.83
C LEU A 331 -27.16 -39.15 13.26
N GLU A 332 -28.44 -39.14 12.88
CA GLU A 332 -29.45 -40.13 13.27
C GLU A 332 -29.21 -41.51 12.63
N LYS A 333 -28.50 -41.57 11.50
CA LYS A 333 -28.20 -42.84 10.79
C LYS A 333 -26.92 -43.51 11.30
N LEU A 334 -26.18 -42.84 12.20
CA LEU A 334 -24.95 -43.36 12.80
C LEU A 334 -25.31 -44.15 14.06
N ASN A 335 -25.35 -45.48 13.93
CA ASN A 335 -25.91 -46.38 14.94
C ASN A 335 -24.98 -46.66 16.13
N ASN A 336 -23.67 -46.44 15.98
CA ASN A 336 -22.71 -46.65 17.07
C ASN A 336 -22.43 -45.36 17.81
N LYS A 337 -22.14 -45.47 19.11
CA LYS A 337 -21.91 -44.32 19.98
C LYS A 337 -20.69 -44.54 20.87
N LEU A 338 -19.86 -43.51 20.98
CA LEU A 338 -18.74 -43.42 21.92
C LEU A 338 -18.95 -42.17 22.80
N PRO A 339 -19.35 -42.30 24.08
CA PRO A 339 -19.39 -41.17 24.99
C PRO A 339 -18.02 -40.50 25.14
N VAL A 340 -17.99 -39.17 25.20
CA VAL A 340 -16.73 -38.42 25.37
C VAL A 340 -16.09 -38.72 26.73
N SER A 341 -16.90 -38.99 27.76
CA SER A 341 -16.42 -39.46 29.08
C SER A 341 -15.64 -40.77 29.03
N ASP A 342 -15.85 -41.57 27.99
CA ASP A 342 -15.25 -42.90 27.85
C ASP A 342 -13.98 -42.85 26.98
N ILE A 343 -13.55 -41.66 26.58
CA ILE A 343 -12.27 -41.40 25.91
C ILE A 343 -11.20 -41.21 26.99
N LYS A 344 -10.25 -42.15 27.05
CA LYS A 344 -9.14 -42.08 28.02
C LYS A 344 -8.05 -41.11 27.55
N SER A 345 -7.65 -41.26 26.30
CA SER A 345 -6.61 -40.46 25.64
C SER A 345 -6.64 -40.75 24.14
N PHE A 346 -5.92 -39.97 23.35
CA PHE A 346 -5.63 -40.30 21.96
C PHE A 346 -4.12 -40.23 21.70
N VAL A 347 -3.67 -40.99 20.71
CA VAL A 347 -2.27 -41.02 20.27
C VAL A 347 -2.18 -40.58 18.82
N THR A 348 -1.02 -40.10 18.39
CA THR A 348 -0.79 -39.64 17.02
C THR A 348 0.42 -40.31 16.38
N GLY A 349 0.43 -40.32 15.06
CA GLY A 349 1.47 -40.84 14.20
C GLY A 349 2.01 -42.22 14.55
N ARG A 350 3.28 -42.30 14.96
CA ARG A 350 3.98 -43.59 15.17
C ARG A 350 3.42 -44.37 16.36
N ASP A 351 2.71 -43.72 17.26
CA ASP A 351 2.12 -44.36 18.42
C ASP A 351 0.82 -45.09 18.13
N CYS A 352 0.21 -44.82 16.98
CA CYS A 352 -0.99 -45.47 16.49
C CYS A 352 -0.77 -46.97 16.20
N PRO A 353 -1.63 -47.87 16.70
CA PRO A 353 -1.49 -49.33 16.49
C PRO A 353 -1.41 -49.74 15.01
N HIS A 354 -2.24 -49.11 14.16
CA HIS A 354 -2.30 -49.39 12.72
C HIS A 354 -1.06 -48.91 11.94
N ILE A 355 -0.16 -48.15 12.58
CA ILE A 355 1.13 -47.71 12.03
C ILE A 355 2.28 -48.60 12.55
N LYS A 356 2.22 -49.04 13.82
CA LYS A 356 3.25 -49.88 14.46
C LYS A 356 3.48 -51.22 13.75
N ASP A 357 2.42 -51.93 13.35
CA ASP A 357 2.49 -53.29 12.80
C ASP A 357 3.09 -53.38 11.38
N LYS A 358 3.15 -52.26 10.64
CA LYS A 358 3.75 -52.27 9.29
C LYS A 358 5.26 -52.43 9.29
N LYS A 359 5.97 -52.12 10.38
CA LYS A 359 7.43 -52.30 10.47
C LYS A 359 7.84 -53.69 10.97
N GLU A 360 7.03 -54.33 11.79
CA GLU A 360 7.40 -55.61 12.39
C GLU A 360 7.30 -56.78 11.38
N LYS A 361 6.31 -56.74 10.48
CA LYS A 361 6.20 -57.71 9.37
C LYS A 361 7.28 -57.57 8.30
N THR A 362 7.96 -56.42 8.19
CA THR A 362 9.08 -56.24 7.23
C THR A 362 10.44 -56.61 7.84
N ARG A 363 10.51 -56.97 9.12
CA ARG A 363 11.76 -57.38 9.77
C ARG A 363 12.08 -58.88 9.66
N MET A 364 11.12 -59.71 9.26
CA MET A 364 11.31 -61.18 9.24
C MET A 364 11.58 -61.80 7.87
N THR A 365 11.61 -61.00 6.79
CA THR A 365 12.11 -61.45 5.48
C THR A 365 12.99 -60.35 4.91
N ASP A 366 14.26 -60.67 4.66
CA ASP A 366 15.28 -59.85 3.99
C ASP A 366 16.21 -59.04 4.92
N THR A 367 17.30 -59.71 5.32
CA THR A 367 18.50 -59.18 5.96
C THR A 367 19.34 -58.24 5.07
N HIS A 368 18.79 -57.57 4.06
CA HIS A 368 19.59 -56.82 3.06
C HIS A 368 19.16 -55.38 2.72
N HIS A 369 18.24 -54.72 3.45
CA HIS A 369 17.90 -53.32 3.16
C HIS A 369 17.95 -52.39 4.39
N MET A 370 19.15 -51.93 4.77
CA MET A 370 19.35 -50.85 5.76
C MET A 370 19.14 -49.42 5.25
N PHE A 371 18.77 -49.20 3.98
CA PHE A 371 18.66 -47.84 3.40
C PHE A 371 17.41 -47.61 2.53
N ARG A 372 16.21 -47.99 3.00
CA ARG A 372 14.97 -47.57 2.32
C ARG A 372 14.44 -46.28 2.96
N ARG A 373 14.57 -45.13 2.27
CA ARG A 373 13.84 -43.91 2.61
C ARG A 373 12.32 -44.23 2.62
N PRO A 374 11.54 -43.78 3.62
CA PRO A 374 10.09 -43.92 3.58
C PRO A 374 9.57 -43.33 2.27
N THR A 375 8.68 -44.03 1.57
CA THR A 375 7.95 -43.44 0.44
C THR A 375 7.11 -42.27 0.96
N ASP A 376 6.95 -41.20 0.17
CA ASP A 376 6.21 -39.98 0.59
C ASP A 376 4.80 -40.30 1.14
N HIS A 377 4.16 -41.33 0.59
CA HIS A 377 2.86 -41.81 1.04
C HIS A 377 2.90 -42.47 2.44
N ALA A 378 3.97 -43.20 2.78
CA ALA A 378 4.12 -43.80 4.10
C ALA A 378 4.46 -42.75 5.16
N PHE A 379 5.20 -41.71 4.78
CA PHE A 379 5.50 -40.57 5.63
C PHE A 379 4.24 -39.73 5.89
N SER A 380 3.52 -39.34 4.84
CA SER A 380 2.25 -38.59 4.91
C SER A 380 1.19 -39.33 5.73
N MET A 381 1.02 -40.65 5.51
CA MET A 381 0.10 -41.45 6.32
C MET A 381 0.52 -41.49 7.80
N THR A 382 1.81 -41.47 8.12
CA THR A 382 2.27 -41.42 9.52
C THR A 382 1.97 -40.07 10.15
N THR A 383 2.06 -38.96 9.42
CA THR A 383 1.83 -37.61 9.99
C THR A 383 0.35 -37.30 10.17
N THR A 384 -0.55 -37.91 9.40
CA THR A 384 -2.01 -37.65 9.47
C THR A 384 -2.80 -38.72 10.23
N SER A 385 -2.12 -39.64 10.93
CA SER A 385 -2.77 -40.72 11.68
C SER A 385 -2.98 -40.37 13.14
N PHE A 386 -4.15 -40.67 13.68
CA PHE A 386 -4.42 -40.62 15.12
C PHE A 386 -5.28 -41.81 15.56
N ALA A 387 -5.27 -42.14 16.85
CA ALA A 387 -6.09 -43.22 17.39
C ALA A 387 -6.66 -42.87 18.77
N ILE A 388 -7.95 -43.14 18.98
CA ILE A 388 -8.67 -42.84 20.23
C ILE A 388 -8.72 -44.10 21.09
N GLN A 389 -8.33 -43.97 22.35
CA GLN A 389 -8.39 -45.04 23.34
C GLN A 389 -9.68 -44.98 24.14
N HIS A 390 -10.37 -46.12 24.22
CA HIS A 390 -11.53 -46.31 25.08
C HIS A 390 -11.12 -46.76 26.50
N VAL A 391 -11.81 -46.27 27.53
CA VAL A 391 -11.47 -46.53 28.95
C VAL A 391 -11.52 -48.02 29.31
N ASN A 392 -12.46 -48.79 28.75
CA ASN A 392 -12.71 -50.19 29.10
C ASN A 392 -12.09 -51.23 28.13
N SER A 393 -11.15 -50.79 27.29
CA SER A 393 -10.53 -51.65 26.27
C SER A 393 -9.07 -51.95 26.63
N ASP A 394 -8.62 -53.19 26.37
CA ASP A 394 -7.21 -53.54 26.42
C ASP A 394 -6.40 -52.59 25.51
N THR A 395 -5.12 -52.35 25.83
CA THR A 395 -4.26 -51.37 25.13
C THR A 395 -4.21 -51.49 23.60
N ASN A 396 -4.66 -52.61 23.03
CA ASN A 396 -4.71 -52.86 21.59
C ASN A 396 -6.03 -52.44 20.91
N ASP A 397 -7.12 -52.19 21.63
CA ASP A 397 -8.41 -51.84 21.04
C ASP A 397 -8.59 -50.31 21.01
N MET A 398 -8.05 -49.70 19.95
CA MET A 398 -8.17 -48.26 19.66
C MET A 398 -8.92 -48.01 18.36
N TYR A 399 -9.73 -46.96 18.33
CA TYR A 399 -10.33 -46.46 17.09
C TYR A 399 -9.25 -45.76 16.25
N CYS A 400 -8.97 -46.27 15.06
CA CYS A 400 -7.83 -45.86 14.24
C CYS A 400 -8.27 -44.96 13.08
N PHE A 401 -7.71 -43.76 12.99
CA PHE A 401 -8.06 -42.73 12.02
C PHE A 401 -6.85 -42.32 11.17
N VAL A 402 -7.11 -42.03 9.90
CA VAL A 402 -6.14 -41.43 8.98
C VAL A 402 -6.85 -40.30 8.26
N ALA A 403 -6.49 -39.06 8.60
CA ALA A 403 -7.03 -37.87 7.96
C ALA A 403 -6.54 -37.73 6.52
N LYS A 404 -7.34 -37.07 5.68
CA LYS A 404 -7.05 -36.87 4.25
C LYS A 404 -5.87 -35.92 4.01
N ASP A 405 -5.69 -34.95 4.90
CA ASP A 405 -4.66 -33.91 4.85
C ASP A 405 -4.27 -33.47 6.27
N GLU A 406 -3.25 -32.62 6.36
CA GLU A 406 -2.74 -32.07 7.63
C GLU A 406 -3.75 -31.13 8.29
N VAL A 407 -4.59 -30.45 7.51
CA VAL A 407 -5.61 -29.54 8.04
C VAL A 407 -6.68 -30.32 8.79
N GLU A 408 -7.24 -31.37 8.20
CA GLU A 408 -8.22 -32.24 8.84
C GLU A 408 -7.64 -32.95 10.07
N PHE A 409 -6.36 -33.34 10.01
CA PHE A 409 -5.64 -33.88 11.17
C PHE A 409 -5.54 -32.87 12.31
N ASP A 410 -5.08 -31.64 12.02
CA ASP A 410 -4.93 -30.56 12.99
C ASP A 410 -6.28 -30.18 13.61
N MET A 411 -7.33 -30.07 12.78
CA MET A 411 -8.70 -29.78 13.18
C MET A 411 -9.26 -30.83 14.15
N TRP A 412 -9.07 -32.12 13.85
CA TRP A 412 -9.54 -33.21 14.70
C TRP A 412 -8.75 -33.33 16.00
N THR A 413 -7.42 -33.26 15.94
CA THR A 413 -6.58 -33.41 17.12
C THR A 413 -6.73 -32.23 18.08
N ASP A 414 -6.86 -30.99 17.58
CA ASP A 414 -7.20 -29.83 18.41
C ASP A 414 -8.60 -29.97 19.02
N GLY A 415 -9.61 -30.37 18.24
CA GLY A 415 -10.96 -30.58 18.76
C GLY A 415 -11.01 -31.65 19.86
N LEU A 416 -10.26 -32.75 19.69
CA LEU A 416 -10.12 -33.78 20.72
C LEU A 416 -9.39 -33.26 21.96
N ASN A 417 -8.31 -32.49 21.80
CA ASN A 417 -7.65 -31.82 22.92
C ASN A 417 -8.62 -30.93 23.69
N VAL A 418 -9.43 -30.12 22.99
CA VAL A 418 -10.43 -29.25 23.61
C VAL A 418 -11.46 -30.07 24.40
N LEU A 419 -11.97 -31.17 23.84
CA LEU A 419 -12.93 -32.05 24.53
C LEU A 419 -12.35 -32.68 25.79
N LEU A 420 -11.05 -32.98 25.80
CA LEU A 420 -10.34 -33.54 26.95
C LEU A 420 -9.82 -32.48 27.93
N GLY A 421 -10.08 -31.19 27.67
CA GLY A 421 -9.61 -30.08 28.51
C GLY A 421 -8.10 -29.77 28.36
N HIS A 422 -7.49 -30.21 27.26
CA HIS A 422 -6.11 -29.90 26.90
C HIS A 422 -6.03 -28.67 25.97
N GLU A 423 -4.87 -28.04 25.92
CA GLU A 423 -4.62 -26.95 24.97
C GLU A 423 -4.48 -27.46 23.54
N MET A 424 -4.99 -26.67 22.59
CA MET A 424 -4.73 -26.84 21.16
C MET A 424 -3.25 -26.54 20.88
N ARG A 425 -2.62 -27.32 19.98
CA ARG A 425 -1.17 -27.21 19.70
C ARG A 425 -0.82 -27.39 18.23
N SER A 426 -1.82 -27.56 17.38
CA SER A 426 -1.62 -27.81 15.96
C SER A 426 -1.03 -26.61 15.23
N THR A 427 -0.44 -26.85 14.05
CA THR A 427 0.06 -25.76 13.20
C THR A 427 -1.08 -24.88 12.71
N GLN A 428 -2.24 -25.47 12.41
CA GLN A 428 -3.43 -24.77 11.98
C GLN A 428 -3.96 -23.83 13.06
N MET A 429 -3.90 -24.20 14.35
CA MET A 429 -4.32 -23.31 15.45
C MET A 429 -3.48 -22.03 15.46
N TYR A 430 -2.15 -22.14 15.36
CA TYR A 430 -1.30 -20.95 15.36
C TYR A 430 -1.50 -20.08 14.10
N LYS A 431 -1.76 -20.70 12.94
CA LYS A 431 -2.11 -19.97 11.71
C LYS A 431 -3.41 -19.19 11.86
N ASP A 432 -4.47 -19.83 12.34
CA ASP A 432 -5.77 -19.21 12.57
C ASP A 432 -5.65 -18.08 13.62
N LEU A 433 -4.90 -18.32 14.70
CA LEU A 433 -4.70 -17.34 15.77
C LEU A 433 -3.98 -16.10 15.27
N ASN A 434 -2.89 -16.26 14.51
CA ASN A 434 -2.18 -15.12 13.94
C ASN A 434 -3.06 -14.35 12.96
N MET A 435 -3.79 -15.04 12.08
CA MET A 435 -4.69 -14.39 11.13
C MET A 435 -5.78 -13.57 11.84
N LEU A 436 -6.45 -14.15 12.84
CA LEU A 436 -7.50 -13.48 13.59
C LEU A 436 -6.96 -12.29 14.40
N LEU A 437 -5.81 -12.46 15.06
CA LEU A 437 -5.16 -11.36 15.79
C LEU A 437 -4.77 -10.21 14.86
N ASP A 438 -4.18 -10.50 13.70
CA ASP A 438 -3.78 -9.47 12.75
C ASP A 438 -4.98 -8.70 12.20
N MET A 439 -6.10 -9.39 11.94
CA MET A 439 -7.33 -8.76 11.48
C MET A 439 -7.97 -7.89 12.58
N GLU A 440 -8.10 -8.43 13.80
CA GLU A 440 -8.72 -7.71 14.92
C GLU A 440 -7.90 -6.47 15.30
N ILE A 441 -6.56 -6.60 15.37
CA ILE A 441 -5.68 -5.46 15.64
C ILE A 441 -5.84 -4.39 14.56
N ARG A 442 -5.87 -4.76 13.28
CA ARG A 442 -6.09 -3.79 12.19
C ARG A 442 -7.41 -3.06 12.35
N ILE A 443 -8.49 -3.77 12.67
CA ILE A 443 -9.82 -3.17 12.89
C ILE A 443 -9.77 -2.15 14.03
N ARG A 444 -9.12 -2.49 15.15
CA ARG A 444 -8.95 -1.58 16.30
C ARG A 444 -8.07 -0.37 15.98
N LEU A 445 -7.13 -0.49 15.06
CA LEU A 445 -6.23 0.58 14.65
C LEU A 445 -6.83 1.50 13.56
N LEU A 446 -8.00 1.18 12.99
CA LEU A 446 -8.67 2.07 12.03
C LEU A 446 -8.97 3.43 12.64
N ASP A 447 -9.40 3.48 13.90
CA ASP A 447 -9.70 4.73 14.61
C ASP A 447 -8.44 5.56 14.91
N ALA A 448 -7.26 4.96 14.84
CA ALA A 448 -5.96 5.58 15.06
C ALA A 448 -5.19 5.81 13.75
N GLU A 449 -5.83 5.65 12.59
CA GLU A 449 -5.17 5.80 11.30
C GLU A 449 -4.65 7.24 11.10
N GLY A 450 -3.36 7.38 10.81
CA GLY A 450 -2.69 8.68 10.65
C GLY A 450 -2.22 9.33 11.97
N ILE A 451 -2.47 8.71 13.12
CA ILE A 451 -2.00 9.18 14.43
C ILE A 451 -0.69 8.45 14.79
N ALA A 452 0.29 9.19 15.31
CA ALA A 452 1.52 8.61 15.81
C ALA A 452 1.24 7.81 17.10
N ILE A 453 1.53 6.50 17.07
CA ILE A 453 1.39 5.64 18.25
C ILE A 453 2.57 5.93 19.19
N PRO A 454 2.33 6.42 20.41
CA PRO A 454 3.41 6.72 21.33
C PRO A 454 4.04 5.43 21.86
N ASN A 455 5.36 5.44 22.03
CA ASN A 455 6.10 4.30 22.59
C ASN A 455 5.78 4.10 24.09
N GLU A 456 5.47 5.20 24.80
CA GLU A 456 5.08 5.19 26.20
C GLU A 456 3.65 5.74 26.34
N PRO A 457 2.82 5.15 27.21
CA PRO A 457 1.48 5.67 27.45
C PRO A 457 1.56 7.10 27.99
N PRO A 458 0.81 8.06 27.41
CA PRO A 458 0.74 9.42 27.96
C PRO A 458 0.33 9.40 29.44
N PRO A 459 0.88 10.29 30.29
CA PRO A 459 0.52 10.32 31.69
C PRO A 459 -0.97 10.66 31.85
N ILE A 460 -1.68 9.83 32.60
CA ILE A 460 -3.07 10.10 32.96
C ILE A 460 -3.05 11.31 33.93
N PRO A 461 -3.75 12.42 33.62
CA PRO A 461 -3.81 13.55 34.52
C PRO A 461 -4.46 13.16 35.86
N PRO A 462 -4.15 13.87 36.96
CA PRO A 462 -4.83 13.64 38.23
C PRO A 462 -6.34 13.83 38.06
N GLU A 463 -7.11 13.16 38.91
CA GLU A 463 -8.57 13.33 38.92
C GLU A 463 -8.92 14.83 39.08
N PRO A 464 -9.96 15.31 38.38
CA PRO A 464 -10.43 16.68 38.55
C PRO A 464 -10.78 16.97 40.02
N GLU A 465 -10.59 18.21 40.45
CA GLU A 465 -10.86 18.63 41.84
C GLU A 465 -12.33 18.50 42.25
N ASN A 466 -13.24 18.42 41.27
CA ASN A 466 -14.67 18.23 41.46
C ASN A 466 -15.28 17.41 40.30
N TYR A 467 -16.49 16.91 40.50
CA TYR A 467 -17.27 16.19 39.50
C TYR A 467 -18.42 17.04 38.95
N ASP A 468 -18.27 18.37 38.93
CA ASP A 468 -19.24 19.28 38.33
C ASP A 468 -19.07 19.27 36.82
N PHE A 469 -19.66 18.26 36.16
CA PHE A 469 -19.49 18.04 34.73
C PHE A 469 -19.97 19.23 33.89
N ALA A 470 -19.15 19.63 32.92
CA ALA A 470 -19.45 20.77 32.03
C ALA A 470 -20.66 20.54 31.11
N PHE A 471 -21.01 19.27 30.88
CA PHE A 471 -22.17 18.87 30.12
C PHE A 471 -23.00 17.91 30.97
N PRO A 472 -24.32 18.12 31.12
CA PRO A 472 -25.18 17.11 31.69
C PRO A 472 -25.10 15.85 30.83
N GLU A 473 -24.99 14.68 31.46
CA GLU A 473 -24.88 13.38 30.79
C GLU A 473 -25.94 13.23 29.68
N LEU A 474 -25.52 12.67 28.53
CA LEU A 474 -26.36 12.34 27.38
C LEU A 474 -27.16 11.06 27.61
#